data_AF-A0A7X5PE06-F1
#
_entry.id   AF-A0A7X5PE06-F1
#
_cell.length_a   1.000
_cell.length_b   1.000
_cell.length_c   1.000
_cell.angle_alpha   90.00
_cell.angle_beta   90.00
_cell.angle_gamma   90.00
#
_symmetry.space_group_name_H-M   'P 1'
#
loop_
_entity.id
_entity.type
_entity.pdbx_description
1 polymer ?
#
loop_
_entity_poly.entity_id
_entity_poly.type
_entity_poly.pdbx_seq_one_letter_code
_entity_poly.pdbx_strand_id
1 'polypeptide(L)' 'MYLLNGDLNQMSIQRTQLLAKGIQILQCDVYPTINEENDYIKALRIIWNEKIEGWWNYREQFLKYEICTEQQFIQGFKD' A
#
# COMPACT_ATOMS: atom_id res chain seq x y z
N MET A 1 8.25 -9.92 -6.87
CA MET A 1 7.39 -9.98 -5.67
C MET A 1 7.53 -8.68 -4.92
N TYR A 2 6.40 -8.01 -4.68
CA TYR A 2 6.32 -6.73 -3.98
C TYR A 2 5.65 -6.98 -2.63
N LEU A 3 6.36 -6.68 -1.55
CA LEU A 3 5.88 -6.90 -0.19
C LEU A 3 5.04 -5.70 0.27
N LEU A 4 3.93 -5.98 0.94
CA LEU A 4 3.26 -4.97 1.76
C LEU A 4 4.05 -4.78 3.05
N ASN A 5 4.16 -3.54 3.50
CA ASN A 5 4.97 -3.09 4.62
C ASN A 5 4.11 -2.53 5.76
N GLY A 6 4.63 -2.64 6.98
CA GLY A 6 3.99 -2.23 8.22
C GLY A 6 4.09 -3.29 9.31
N ASP A 7 3.52 -3.00 10.47
CA ASP A 7 3.36 -4.01 11.52
C ASP A 7 2.31 -5.08 11.12
N LEU A 8 2.21 -6.16 11.92
CA LEU A 8 1.30 -7.28 11.63
C LEU A 8 -0.16 -6.85 11.51
N ASN A 9 -0.60 -5.86 12.28
CA ASN A 9 -1.98 -5.36 12.24
C ASN A 9 -2.22 -4.52 10.98
N GLN A 10 -1.30 -3.61 10.66
CA GLN A 10 -1.29 -2.82 9.43
C GLN A 10 -1.35 -3.75 8.20
N MET A 11 -0.48 -4.75 8.14
CA MET A 11 -0.44 -5.72 7.04
C MET A 11 -1.74 -6.53 6.93
N SER A 12 -2.36 -6.91 8.05
CA SER A 12 -3.65 -7.61 8.07
C SER A 12 -4.79 -6.74 7.53
N ILE A 13 -4.85 -5.48 7.94
CA ILE A 13 -5.85 -4.50 7.47
C ILE A 13 -5.66 -4.25 5.97
N GLN A 14 -4.44 -3.96 5.54
CA GLN A 14 -4.11 -3.74 4.13
C GLN A 14 -4.50 -4.95 3.28
N ARG A 15 -4.15 -6.17 3.70
CA ARG A 15 -4.55 -7.40 3.00
C ARG A 15 -6.06 -7.50 2.84
N THR A 16 -6.81 -7.30 3.92
CA THR A 16 -8.27 -7.42 3.92
C THR A 16 -8.92 -6.42 2.98
N GLN A 17 -8.51 -5.15 3.05
CA GLN A 17 -9.09 -4.09 2.23
C GLN A 17 -8.72 -4.24 0.76
N LEU A 18 -7.47 -4.60 0.44
CA LEU A 18 -7.04 -4.81 -0.95
C LEU A 18 -7.73 -6.02 -1.61
N LEU A 19 -7.93 -7.12 -0.86
CA LEU A 19 -8.73 -8.26 -1.34
C LEU A 19 -10.16 -7.85 -1.66
N ALA A 20 -10.78 -7.01 -0.81
CA ALA A 20 -12.13 -6.48 -1.05
C ALA A 20 -12.22 -5.58 -2.30
N LYS A 21 -11.09 -5.02 -2.76
CA LYS A 21 -10.97 -4.24 -4.00
C LYS A 21 -10.55 -5.09 -5.21
N GLY A 22 -10.47 -6.41 -5.04
CA GLY A 22 -10.14 -7.35 -6.11
C GLY A 22 -8.65 -7.46 -6.43
N ILE A 23 -7.77 -6.95 -5.56
CA ILE A 23 -6.32 -7.17 -5.71
C ILE A 23 -5.99 -8.58 -5.26
N GLN A 24 -5.35 -9.36 -6.14
CA GLN A 24 -4.84 -10.67 -5.78
C GLN A 24 -3.63 -10.52 -4.85
N ILE A 25 -3.73 -11.09 -3.65
CA ILE A 25 -2.66 -11.10 -2.65
C ILE A 25 -2.21 -12.53 -2.39
N LEU A 26 -0.90 -12.73 -2.54
CA LEU A 26 -0.18 -13.92 -2.13
C LEU A 26 0.44 -13.71 -0.74
N GLN A 27 1.18 -14.70 -0.26
CA GLN A 27 1.86 -14.63 1.02
C GLN A 27 3.30 -15.12 0.89
N CYS A 28 4.23 -14.37 1.47
CA CYS A 28 5.63 -14.74 1.61
C CYS A 28 6.00 -14.61 3.08
N ASP A 29 6.13 -15.75 3.78
CA ASP A 29 6.24 -15.80 5.24
C ASP A 29 5.06 -15.06 5.91
N VAL A 30 5.33 -14.02 6.71
CA VAL A 30 4.31 -13.18 7.35
C VAL A 30 3.83 -12.03 6.46
N TYR A 31 4.47 -11.80 5.31
CA TYR A 31 4.21 -10.63 4.46
C TYR A 31 3.14 -10.92 3.40
N PRO A 32 2.06 -10.11 3.33
CA PRO A 32 1.20 -10.08 2.16
C PRO A 32 2.01 -9.60 0.95
N THR A 33 1.86 -10.28 -0.19
CA THR A 33 2.73 -10.08 -1.35
C THR A 33 1.92 -9.96 -2.63
N ILE A 34 2.36 -9.11 -3.55
CA ILE A 34 1.81 -8.97 -4.91
C ILE A 34 2.89 -9.36 -5.93
N ASN A 35 2.53 -10.20 -6.92
CA ASN A 35 3.51 -10.71 -7.89
C ASN A 35 3.83 -9.70 -8.99
N GLU A 36 2.82 -9.02 -9.50
CA GLU A 36 2.92 -8.14 -10.67
C GLU A 36 3.08 -6.67 -10.26
N GLU A 37 4.00 -5.96 -10.92
CA GLU A 37 4.28 -4.54 -10.62
C GLU A 37 3.05 -3.66 -10.81
N ASN A 38 2.31 -3.88 -11.89
CA ASN A 38 1.11 -3.10 -12.19
C ASN A 38 0.04 -3.24 -11.11
N ASP A 39 -0.14 -4.45 -10.56
CA ASP A 39 -1.09 -4.68 -9.48
C ASP A 39 -0.58 -4.13 -8.14
N TYR A 40 0.74 -4.12 -7.94
CA TYR A 40 1.34 -3.44 -6.79
C TYR A 40 1.12 -1.93 -6.85
N ILE A 41 1.30 -1.30 -8.02
CA ILE A 41 1.02 0.14 -8.22
C ILE A 41 -0.47 0.43 -7.99
N LYS A 42 -1.38 -0.42 -8.48
CA LYS A 42 -2.82 -0.30 -8.19
C LYS A 42 -3.08 -0.38 -6.68
N ALA A 43 -2.47 -1.34 -5.99
CA ALA A 43 -2.61 -1.49 -4.54
C ALA A 43 -2.10 -0.24 -3.79
N LEU A 44 -0.95 0.31 -4.17
CA LEU A 44 -0.42 1.54 -3.60
C LEU A 44 -1.37 2.73 -3.81
N ARG A 45 -1.98 2.86 -4.99
CA ARG A 45 -2.99 3.90 -5.26
C ARG A 45 -4.21 3.77 -4.35
N ILE A 46 -4.68 2.54 -4.12
CA ILE A 46 -5.79 2.27 -3.19
C ILE A 46 -5.38 2.62 -1.75
N ILE A 47 -4.21 2.15 -1.29
CA ILE A 47 -3.67 2.45 0.04
C ILE A 47 -3.59 3.96 0.27
N TRP A 48 -3.07 4.70 -0.71
CA TRP A 48 -2.95 6.16 -0.64
C TRP A 48 -4.29 6.89 -0.62
N ASN A 49 -5.20 6.54 -1.54
CA ASN A 49 -6.47 7.24 -1.72
C ASN A 49 -7.43 6.99 -0.55
N GLU A 50 -7.45 5.77 -0.01
CA GLU A 50 -8.32 5.40 1.11
C GLU A 50 -7.65 5.58 2.47
N LYS A 51 -6.40 6.08 2.49
CA LYS A 51 -5.58 6.24 3.69
C LYS A 51 -5.57 4.98 4.57
N ILE A 52 -5.38 3.83 3.91
CA ILE A 52 -5.35 2.54 4.60
C ILE A 52 -4.24 2.56 5.65
N GLU A 53 -4.55 2.03 6.84
CA GLU A 53 -3.65 1.99 8.00
C GLU A 53 -2.23 1.53 7.63
N GLY A 54 -1.22 2.32 8.01
CA GLY A 54 0.16 2.12 7.61
C GLY A 54 0.55 2.68 6.23
N TRP A 55 -0.30 3.48 5.57
CA TRP A 55 0.01 4.09 4.27
C TRP A 55 1.32 4.89 4.29
N TRP A 56 1.68 5.51 5.42
CA TRP A 56 2.91 6.30 5.55
C TRP A 56 4.19 5.47 5.39
N ASN A 57 4.12 4.15 5.51
CA ASN A 57 5.26 3.25 5.30
C ASN A 57 5.72 3.19 3.83
N TYR A 58 4.96 3.79 2.91
CA TYR A 58 5.19 3.71 1.47
C TYR A 58 5.61 5.03 0.83
N ARG A 59 6.16 5.98 1.61
CA ARG A 59 6.58 7.31 1.10
C ARG A 59 7.40 7.21 -0.18
N GLU A 60 8.47 6.42 -0.15
CA GLU A 60 9.38 6.29 -1.31
C GLU A 60 8.68 5.70 -2.53
N GLN A 61 7.81 4.71 -2.33
CA GLN A 61 7.08 4.05 -3.41
C GLN A 61 6.03 4.99 -4.02
N PHE A 62 5.32 5.77 -3.21
CA PHE A 62 4.36 6.75 -3.71
C PHE A 62 5.02 7.82 -4.56
N LEU A 63 6.19 8.31 -4.17
CA LEU A 63 6.97 9.27 -4.94
C LEU A 63 7.53 8.63 -6.22
N LYS A 64 8.11 7.42 -6.10
CA LYS A 64 8.69 6.67 -7.23
C LYS A 64 7.68 6.41 -8.33
N TYR A 65 6.45 6.03 -7.99
CA TYR A 65 5.38 5.73 -8.95
C TYR A 65 4.45 6.91 -9.23
N GLU A 66 4.83 8.12 -8.80
CA GLU A 66 4.08 9.36 -9.05
C GLU A 66 2.60 9.26 -8.62
N ILE A 67 2.35 8.58 -7.49
CA ILE A 67 1.01 8.42 -6.89
C ILE A 67 0.62 9.71 -6.15
N CYS A 68 1.60 10.36 -5.53
CA CYS A 68 1.46 11.68 -4.93
C CYS A 68 2.79 12.46 -5.01
N THR A 69 2.71 13.77 -4.83
CA THR A 69 3.90 14.62 -4.62
C THR A 69 4.34 14.57 -3.15
N GLU A 70 5.56 15.04 -2.88
CA GLU A 70 6.06 15.19 -1.50
C GLU A 70 5.13 16.07 -0.64
N GLN A 71 4.65 17.17 -1.21
CA GLN A 71 3.74 18.09 -0.52
C GLN A 71 2.41 17.41 -0.18
N GLN A 72 1.86 16.62 -1.11
CA GLN A 72 0.64 15.86 -0.87
C GLN A 72 0.86 14.79 0.22
N PHE A 73 2.00 14.10 0.20
CA PHE A 73 2.35 13.12 1.24
C PHE A 73 2.35 13.75 2.64
N ILE A 74 3.03 14.89 2.78
CA ILE A 74 3.09 15.65 4.06
C ILE A 74 1.70 16.12 4.48
N GLN A 75 0.88 16.59 3.53
CA GLN A 75 -0.49 17.03 3.83
C GLN A 75 -1.38 15.87 4.29
N GLY A 76 -1.15 14.66 3.79
CA GLY A 76 -1.93 13.48 4.14
C GLY A 76 -1.87 13.05 5.61
N PHE A 77 -0.93 13.57 6.42
CA PHE A 77 -0.91 13.36 7.88
C PHE A 77 -1.84 14.30 8.66
N LYS A 78 -2.38 15.32 8.01
CA LYS A 78 -3.24 16.34 8.63
C LYS A 78 -4.73 16.11 8.38
N ASP A 79 -5.05 15.21 7.45
CA ASP A 79 -6.40 14.80 7.09
C ASP A 79 -6.81 13.58 7.93
#